data_AF-A0A380FGX6-F1
#
_entry.id   AF-A0A380FGX6-F1
#
_cell.length_a   1.000
_cell.length_b   1.000
_cell.length_c   1.000
_cell.angle_alpha   90.00
_cell.angle_beta   90.00
_cell.angle_gamma   90.00
#
_symmetry.space_group_name_H-M   'P 1'
#
loop_
_entity.id
_entity.type
_entity.pdbx_description
1 polymer ?
#
loop_
_entity_poly.entity_id
_entity_poly.type
_entity_poly.pdbx_seq_one_letter_code
_entity_poly.pdbx_strand_id
1 'polypeptide(L)'
;MAGRDITEDIAEGLNTSYETAEKIKHQYGHAFFDSASDQDVFTVDQVDSEEDAQFTQKDLADIIEARVEDIFFEVFDVLQELQLTKS
;
A
#
# COMPACT_ATOMS: atom_id res chain seq x y z
N MET A 1 5.14 11.03 -4.15
CA MET A 1 5.32 10.20 -2.96
C MET A 1 4.57 10.75 -1.76
N ALA A 2 3.32 10.32 -1.64
CA ALA A 2 2.41 10.51 -0.51
C ALA A 2 1.28 9.48 -0.65
N GLY A 3 0.12 9.74 -0.04
CA GLY A 3 -1.01 8.82 -0.03
C GLY A 3 -1.65 8.50 -1.38
N ARG A 4 -1.37 9.27 -2.45
CA ARG A 4 -1.82 8.96 -3.81
C ARG A 4 -1.01 7.82 -4.41
N ASP A 5 0.32 7.87 -4.26
CA ASP A 5 1.23 6.85 -4.79
C ASP A 5 0.91 5.48 -4.18
N ILE A 6 0.58 5.44 -2.88
CA ILE A 6 0.10 4.21 -2.20
C ILE A 6 -1.14 3.65 -2.92
N THR A 7 -2.10 4.50 -3.28
CA THR A 7 -3.32 4.04 -3.96
C THR A 7 -3.04 3.56 -5.38
N GLU A 8 -2.11 4.20 -6.09
CA GLU A 8 -1.69 3.78 -7.43
C GLU A 8 -1.03 2.38 -7.37
N ASP A 9 -0.17 2.12 -6.38
CA ASP A 9 0.44 0.79 -6.22
C ASP A 9 -0.59 -0.29 -5.82
N ILE A 10 -1.56 0.05 -4.95
CA ILE A 10 -2.65 -0.89 -4.61
C ILE A 10 -3.49 -1.21 -5.85
N ALA A 11 -3.80 -0.21 -6.68
CA ALA A 11 -4.58 -0.40 -7.89
C ALA A 11 -3.86 -1.34 -8.87
N GLU A 12 -2.54 -1.14 -9.04
CA GLU A 12 -1.70 -2.01 -9.87
C GLU A 12 -1.57 -3.42 -9.27
N GLY A 13 -1.21 -3.53 -8.00
CA GLY A 13 -0.93 -4.81 -7.34
C GLY A 13 -2.16 -5.70 -7.14
N LEU A 14 -3.34 -5.11 -6.96
CA LEU A 14 -4.61 -5.84 -6.85
C LEU A 14 -5.40 -5.90 -8.16
N ASN A 15 -4.86 -5.32 -9.24
CA ASN A 15 -5.49 -5.25 -10.55
C ASN A 15 -6.94 -4.70 -10.49
N THR A 16 -7.11 -3.58 -9.80
CA THR A 16 -8.41 -2.94 -9.57
C THR A 16 -8.40 -1.45 -9.94
N SER A 17 -9.56 -0.81 -9.96
CA SER A 17 -9.65 0.62 -10.24
C SER A 17 -9.03 1.47 -9.12
N TYR A 18 -8.57 2.68 -9.44
CA TYR A 18 -8.06 3.62 -8.44
C TYR A 18 -9.10 3.93 -7.35
N GLU A 19 -10.37 4.09 -7.75
CA GLU A 19 -11.47 4.37 -6.82
C GLU A 19 -11.75 3.20 -5.87
N THR A 20 -11.65 1.96 -6.36
CA THR A 20 -11.75 0.76 -5.52
C THR A 20 -10.52 0.64 -4.60
N ALA A 21 -9.31 0.81 -5.14
CA ALA A 21 -8.07 0.78 -4.38
C ALA A 21 -8.05 1.80 -3.23
N GLU A 22 -8.54 3.03 -3.45
CA GLU A 22 -8.64 4.04 -2.41
C GLU A 22 -9.55 3.56 -1.27
N LYS A 23 -10.72 3.00 -1.59
CA LYS A 23 -11.64 2.46 -0.57
C LYS A 23 -11.02 1.31 0.20
N ILE A 24 -10.35 0.39 -0.49
CA ILE A 24 -9.64 -0.74 0.13
C ILE A 24 -8.56 -0.24 1.09
N LYS A 25 -7.75 0.74 0.67
CA LYS A 25 -6.75 1.39 1.53
C LYS A 25 -7.35 1.94 2.82
N HIS A 26 -8.50 2.63 2.74
CA HIS A 26 -9.17 3.17 3.94
C HIS A 26 -9.76 2.10 4.85
N GLN A 27 -10.26 0.99 4.28
CA GLN A 27 -10.95 -0.06 5.04
C GLN A 27 -10.00 -1.08 5.65
N TYR A 28 -9.00 -1.52 4.89
CA TYR A 28 -8.14 -2.65 5.23
C TYR A 28 -6.66 -2.27 5.33
N GLY A 29 -6.26 -1.03 5.01
CA GLY A 29 -4.86 -0.64 4.90
C GLY A 29 -4.06 -0.82 6.19
N HIS A 30 -2.90 -1.46 6.06
CA HIS A 30 -1.93 -1.66 7.13
C HIS A 30 -0.52 -1.46 6.55
N ALA A 31 0.32 -0.65 7.19
CA ALA A 31 1.64 -0.27 6.64
C ALA A 31 2.81 -1.09 7.20
N PHE A 32 2.52 -2.20 7.88
CA PHE A 32 3.52 -3.09 8.48
C PHE A 32 3.04 -4.54 8.42
N PHE A 33 3.63 -5.31 7.52
CA PHE A 33 3.26 -6.67 7.11
C PHE A 33 3.23 -7.65 8.28
N ASP A 34 4.22 -7.59 9.16
CA ASP A 34 4.34 -8.51 10.30
C ASP A 34 3.19 -8.38 11.31
N SER A 35 2.49 -7.23 11.32
CA SER A 35 1.33 -6.99 12.20
C SER A 35 -0.01 -7.06 11.48
N ALA A 36 -0.01 -7.29 10.16
CA ALA A 36 -1.22 -7.39 9.36
C ALA A 36 -1.90 -8.77 9.51
N SER A 37 -3.24 -8.77 9.46
CA SER A 37 -4.05 -9.97 9.66
C SER A 37 -4.10 -10.87 8.42
N ASP A 38 -3.76 -12.16 8.60
CA ASP A 38 -4.01 -13.22 7.61
C ASP A 38 -5.49 -13.67 7.59
N GLN A 39 -6.33 -13.17 8.51
CA GLN A 39 -7.73 -13.58 8.67
C GLN A 39 -8.73 -12.55 8.15
N ASP A 40 -8.30 -11.29 7.98
CA ASP A 40 -9.14 -10.24 7.41
C ASP A 40 -9.10 -10.35 5.88
N VAL A 41 -10.09 -11.05 5.32
CA VAL A 41 -10.21 -11.31 3.88
C VAL A 41 -11.24 -10.37 3.24
N PHE A 42 -10.92 -9.84 2.07
CA PHE A 42 -11.82 -9.00 1.28
C PHE A 42 -11.80 -9.41 -0.20
N THR A 43 -12.89 -9.09 -0.91
CA THR A 43 -13.09 -9.39 -2.32
C THR A 43 -12.91 -8.12 -3.15
N VAL A 44 -12.26 -8.23 -4.31
CA VAL A 44 -11.88 -7.11 -5.18
C VAL A 44 -12.27 -7.40 -6.62
N ASP A 45 -12.98 -6.46 -7.24
CA ASP A 45 -13.28 -6.48 -8.67
C ASP A 45 -12.00 -6.32 -9.51
N GLN A 46 -11.87 -7.14 -10.55
CA GLN A 46 -10.71 -7.14 -11.44
C GLN A 46 -10.96 -6.28 -12.68
N VAL A 47 -9.98 -5.51 -13.13
CA VAL A 47 -10.14 -4.61 -14.29
C VAL A 47 -10.25 -5.37 -15.61
N ASP A 48 -9.60 -6.52 -15.72
CA ASP A 48 -9.48 -7.32 -16.95
C ASP A 48 -10.35 -8.60 -16.95
N SER A 49 -11.17 -8.80 -15.92
CA SER A 49 -12.02 -9.97 -15.75
C SER A 49 -13.37 -9.63 -15.10
N GLU A 50 -14.41 -10.41 -15.39
CA GLU A 50 -15.69 -10.34 -14.65
C GLU A 50 -15.65 -11.13 -13.32
N GLU A 51 -14.57 -11.86 -13.07
CA GLU A 51 -14.37 -12.62 -11.83
C GLU A 51 -13.70 -11.74 -10.76
N ASP A 52 -14.23 -11.80 -9.54
CA ASP A 52 -13.60 -11.15 -8.39
C ASP A 52 -12.43 -11.99 -7.84
N ALA A 53 -11.42 -11.31 -7.29
CA ALA A 53 -10.32 -11.94 -6.57
C ALA A 53 -10.46 -11.73 -5.05
N GLN A 54 -9.88 -12.63 -4.25
CA GLN A 54 -9.83 -12.51 -2.79
C GLN A 54 -8.41 -12.24 -2.32
N PHE A 55 -8.27 -11.30 -1.38
CA PHE A 55 -7.01 -10.91 -0.78
C PHE A 55 -7.18 -10.80 0.74
N THR A 56 -6.08 -10.97 1.46
CA THR A 56 -5.99 -10.72 2.89
C THR A 56 -5.49 -9.29 3.15
N GLN A 57 -5.71 -8.78 4.37
CA GLN A 57 -5.06 -7.55 4.82
C GLN A 57 -3.53 -7.65 4.73
N LYS A 58 -2.95 -8.84 4.90
CA LYS A 58 -1.52 -9.05 4.78
C LYS A 58 -1.00 -8.94 3.35
N ASP A 59 -1.74 -9.44 2.37
CA ASP A 59 -1.43 -9.23 0.95
C ASP A 59 -1.43 -7.73 0.60
N LEU A 60 -2.40 -6.99 1.14
CA LEU A 60 -2.46 -5.53 0.99
C LEU A 60 -1.29 -4.82 1.71
N ALA A 61 -0.90 -5.32 2.88
CA ALA A 61 0.16 -4.72 3.68
C ALA A 61 1.53 -4.81 3.01
N ASP A 62 1.79 -5.88 2.24
CA ASP A 62 3.02 -6.02 1.45
C ASP A 62 3.20 -4.84 0.47
N ILE A 63 2.13 -4.46 -0.22
CA ILE A 63 2.11 -3.33 -1.16
C ILE A 63 2.26 -1.99 -0.42
N ILE A 64 1.49 -1.78 0.65
CA ILE A 64 1.49 -0.51 1.38
C ILE A 64 2.84 -0.28 2.08
N GLU A 65 3.40 -1.32 2.71
CA GLU A 65 4.69 -1.23 3.40
C GLU A 65 5.79 -0.81 2.43
N ALA A 66 5.88 -1.43 1.25
CA ALA A 66 6.90 -1.08 0.25
C ALA A 66 6.86 0.41 -0.13
N ARG A 67 5.67 0.97 -0.41
CA ARG A 67 5.56 2.40 -0.75
C ARG A 67 5.82 3.33 0.44
N VAL A 68 5.40 2.96 1.64
CA VAL A 68 5.65 3.75 2.85
C VAL A 68 7.13 3.72 3.23
N GLU A 69 7.81 2.59 3.02
CA GLU A 69 9.25 2.47 3.16
C GLU A 69 9.98 3.40 2.18
N ASP A 70 9.60 3.41 0.90
CA ASP A 70 10.11 4.35 -0.11
C ASP A 70 9.93 5.82 0.33
N ILE A 71 8.72 6.18 0.82
CA ILE A 71 8.44 7.53 1.33
C ILE A 71 9.39 7.88 2.49
N PHE A 72 9.65 6.95 3.41
CA PHE A 72 10.57 7.20 4.52
C PHE A 72 12.03 7.28 4.07
N PHE A 73 12.44 6.50 3.06
CA PHE A 73 13.76 6.65 2.45
C PHE A 73 13.94 8.04 1.81
N GLU A 74 12.93 8.56 1.10
CA GLU A 74 12.99 9.94 0.59
C GLU A 74 13.11 10.97 1.72
N VAL A 75 12.42 10.77 2.84
CA VAL A 75 12.58 11.63 4.03
C VAL A 75 14.00 11.55 4.57
N PHE A 76 14.62 10.37 4.62
CA PHE A 76 16.00 10.21 5.06
C PHE A 76 17.00 10.89 4.11
N ASP A 77 16.77 10.83 2.81
CA ASP A 77 17.57 11.55 1.82
C ASP A 77 17.52 13.07 2.07
N VAL A 78 16.31 13.62 2.29
CA VAL A 78 16.14 15.04 2.63
C VAL A 78 16.87 15.41 3.94
N LEU A 79 16.78 14.56 4.98
CA LEU A 79 17.51 14.80 6.23
C LEU A 79 19.02 14.78 6.03
N GLN A 80 19.52 13.90 5.16
CA GLN A 80 20.94 13.83 4.81
C GLN A 80 21.40 15.08 4.05
N GLU A 81 20.63 15.53 3.07
CA GLU A 81 20.90 16.77 2.32
C GLU A 81 20.96 18.01 3.23
N LEU A 82 20.06 18.07 4.21
CA LEU A 82 20.00 19.15 5.20
C LEU A 82 20.98 18.99 6.36
N GLN A 83 21.77 17.91 6.40
CA GLN A 83 22.71 17.59 7.48
C GLN A 83 22.04 17.50 8.86
N LEU A 84 20.81 16.96 8.90
CA LEU A 84 20.01 16.76 10.11
C LEU A 84 20.07 15.32 10.63
N THR A 85 21.02 14.51 10.15
CA THR A 85 21.27 13.16 10.62
C THR A 85 22.05 13.17 11.95
N LYS A 86 21.82 12.19 12.82
CA LYS A 86 22.61 12.06 14.06
C LYS A 86 24.07 11.78 13.69
N SER A 87 24.97 12.57 14.28
CA SER A 87 26.43 12.39 14.24
C SER A 87 26.88 11.04 14.80
#